data_AF-A0A380U334-F1
#
_entry.id   AF-A0A380U334-F1
#
_cell.length_a   1.000
_cell.length_b   1.000
_cell.length_c   1.000
_cell.angle_alpha   90.00
_cell.angle_beta   90.00
_cell.angle_gamma   90.00
#
_symmetry.space_group_name_H-M   'P 1'
#
loop_
_entity.id
_entity.type
_entity.pdbx_description
1 polymer ?
#
loop_
_entity_poly.entity_id
_entity_poly.type
_entity_poly.pdbx_seq_one_letter_code
_entity_poly.pdbx_strand_id
1 'polypeptide(L)'
;MSEFKSCPVCQEQSDQCLSCGSYVVDGERICYGKLKDFGATKDHEVRFINRIQKHHVTAFFHNGKLYIPSRQGRSVPLAIGLQWDAWQEQQAKIDELHKISVALNTETIRQREQVAYYLSKNVELQKRVDDLELTIKGAVTFVDLQIEATEQGREAAIGTQAKNWWSSKLLMLRPVRRVLEQALKGGDE
;
A
#
# COMPACT_ATOMS: atom_id res chain seq x y z
N MET A 1 53.76 32.89 -39.56
CA MET A 1 53.28 31.87 -40.52
C MET A 1 53.25 30.55 -39.77
N SER A 2 52.10 29.90 -39.63
CA SER A 2 52.04 28.60 -38.93
C SER A 2 52.73 27.55 -39.78
N GLU A 3 53.76 26.89 -39.24
CA GLU A 3 54.32 25.70 -39.86
C GLU A 3 53.26 24.60 -39.82
N PHE A 4 52.62 24.34 -40.97
CA PHE A 4 51.71 23.22 -41.11
C PHE A 4 52.48 21.92 -40.86
N LYS A 5 52.08 21.17 -39.82
CA LYS A 5 52.71 19.87 -39.52
C LYS A 5 52.37 18.87 -40.62
N SER A 6 53.34 18.10 -41.11
CA SER A 6 53.05 17.05 -42.10
C SER A 6 52.22 15.92 -41.48
N CYS A 7 51.31 15.36 -42.27
CA CYS A 7 50.60 14.14 -41.88
C CYS A 7 51.60 12.97 -41.85
N PRO A 8 51.71 12.19 -40.76
CA PRO A 8 52.68 11.09 -40.67
C PRO A 8 52.36 9.92 -41.61
N VAL A 9 51.16 9.89 -42.20
CA VAL A 9 50.70 8.79 -43.06
C VAL A 9 50.82 9.12 -44.55
N CYS A 10 50.34 10.29 -44.98
CA CYS A 10 50.35 10.69 -46.39
C CYS A 10 51.25 11.90 -46.69
N GLN A 11 51.95 12.43 -45.69
CA GLN A 11 52.87 13.57 -45.79
C GLN A 11 52.23 14.90 -46.24
N GLU A 12 50.91 14.96 -46.38
CA GLU A 12 50.16 16.18 -46.67
C GLU A 12 50.40 17.25 -45.58
N GLN A 13 50.78 18.45 -45.99
CA GLN A 13 50.99 19.60 -45.09
C GLN A 13 49.67 20.33 -44.88
N SER A 14 48.87 19.87 -43.92
CA SER A 14 47.60 20.50 -43.56
C SER A 14 47.28 20.23 -42.10
N ASP A 15 46.78 21.24 -41.37
CA ASP A 15 46.30 21.07 -39.99
C ASP A 15 45.15 20.06 -39.89
N GLN A 16 44.50 19.72 -40.99
CA GLN A 16 43.50 18.67 -41.11
C GLN A 16 43.74 17.83 -42.37
N CYS A 17 44.07 16.54 -42.19
CA CYS A 17 44.18 15.58 -43.28
C CYS A 17 42.99 14.63 -43.24
N LEU A 18 42.03 14.85 -44.16
CA LEU A 18 40.82 14.04 -44.28
C LEU A 18 41.12 12.64 -44.82
N SER A 19 42.12 12.51 -45.71
CA SER A 19 42.52 11.22 -46.29
C SER A 19 42.95 10.20 -45.25
N CYS A 20 43.61 10.68 -44.19
CA CYS A 20 44.14 9.87 -43.10
C CYS A 20 43.39 10.05 -41.77
N GLY A 21 42.33 10.87 -41.74
CA GLY A 21 41.58 11.16 -40.53
C GLY A 21 42.45 11.73 -39.40
N SER A 22 43.32 12.70 -39.69
CA SER A 22 44.17 13.34 -38.66
C SER A 22 43.99 14.84 -38.62
N TYR A 23 44.19 15.45 -37.44
CA TYR A 23 44.19 16.91 -37.30
C TYR A 23 45.05 17.37 -36.12
N VAL A 24 45.40 18.66 -36.09
CA VAL A 24 46.26 19.27 -35.06
C VAL A 24 45.41 19.92 -33.96
N VAL A 25 45.72 19.65 -32.70
CA VAL A 25 45.16 20.28 -31.49
C VAL A 25 46.31 20.68 -30.58
N ASP A 26 46.36 21.94 -30.15
CA ASP A 26 47.40 22.46 -29.24
C ASP A 26 48.84 22.12 -29.70
N GLY A 27 49.05 22.10 -31.01
CA GLY A 27 50.32 21.74 -31.62
C GLY A 27 50.59 20.24 -31.72
N GLU A 28 49.80 19.35 -31.14
CA GLU A 28 49.93 17.89 -31.32
C GLU A 28 49.02 17.39 -32.44
N ARG A 29 49.53 16.53 -33.33
CA ARG A 29 48.71 15.90 -34.36
C ARG A 29 48.06 14.63 -33.83
N ILE A 30 46.74 14.62 -33.76
CA ILE A 30 45.93 13.46 -33.38
C ILE A 30 45.52 12.70 -34.64
N CYS A 31 45.84 11.41 -34.70
CA CYS A 31 45.45 10.52 -35.79
C CYS A 31 44.29 9.64 -35.35
N TYR A 32 43.19 9.67 -36.10
CA TYR A 32 42.07 8.76 -35.93
C TYR A 32 42.26 7.57 -36.89
N GLY A 33 41.85 6.38 -36.45
CA GLY A 33 41.63 5.28 -37.40
C GLY A 33 40.64 5.75 -38.47
N LYS A 34 40.89 5.39 -39.74
CA LYS A 34 40.02 5.71 -40.87
C LYS A 34 38.57 5.36 -40.53
N LEU A 35 37.71 6.37 -40.33
CA LEU A 35 36.31 6.16 -39.94
C LEU A 35 35.52 5.43 -41.04
N LYS A 36 35.90 5.62 -42.30
CA LYS A 36 35.45 4.82 -43.45
C LYS A 36 35.67 3.31 -43.29
N ASP A 37 36.71 2.88 -42.59
CA ASP A 37 36.98 1.45 -42.34
C ASP A 37 35.94 0.86 -41.36
N PHE A 38 35.12 1.72 -40.74
CA PHE A 38 33.99 1.40 -39.88
C PHE A 38 32.63 1.77 -40.49
N GLY A 39 32.57 2.02 -41.80
CA GLY A 39 31.32 2.27 -42.54
C GLY A 39 30.79 3.70 -42.46
N ALA A 40 31.56 4.66 -41.94
CA ALA A 40 31.15 6.07 -41.93
C ALA A 40 31.24 6.68 -43.33
N THR A 41 30.24 7.51 -43.71
CA THR A 41 30.32 8.30 -44.94
C THR A 41 31.24 9.51 -44.76
N LYS A 42 31.84 10.03 -45.84
CA LYS A 42 32.74 11.22 -45.80
C LYS A 42 32.13 12.42 -45.06
N ASP A 43 30.83 12.63 -45.23
CA ASP A 43 30.08 13.71 -44.58
C ASP A 43 29.97 13.50 -43.04
N HIS A 44 29.84 12.25 -42.59
CA HIS A 44 29.96 11.92 -41.17
C HIS A 44 31.37 12.17 -40.64
N GLU A 45 32.42 11.83 -41.40
CA GLU A 45 33.80 12.06 -41.00
C GLU A 45 34.10 13.56 -40.81
N VAL A 46 33.63 14.42 -41.73
CA VAL A 46 33.82 15.87 -41.65
C VAL A 46 33.06 16.47 -40.47
N ARG A 47 31.77 16.12 -40.29
CA ARG A 47 30.99 16.57 -39.12
C ARG A 47 31.64 16.13 -37.81
N PHE A 48 32.18 14.92 -37.80
CA PHE A 48 32.82 14.35 -36.62
C PHE A 48 34.10 15.10 -36.25
N ILE A 49 35.01 15.31 -37.21
CA ILE A 49 36.26 16.06 -36.96
C ILE A 49 35.94 17.50 -36.51
N ASN A 50 34.99 18.18 -37.16
CA ASN A 50 34.58 19.53 -36.77
C ASN A 50 33.99 19.57 -35.35
N ARG A 51 33.23 18.54 -34.96
CA ARG A 51 32.63 18.46 -33.62
C ARG A 51 33.68 18.24 -32.54
N ILE A 52 34.69 17.40 -32.79
CA ILE A 52 35.77 17.21 -31.82
C ILE A 52 36.61 18.49 -31.68
N GLN A 53 36.95 19.13 -32.81
CA GLN A 53 37.69 20.40 -32.79
C GLN A 53 36.93 21.49 -32.03
N LYS A 54 35.60 21.57 -32.19
CA LYS A 54 34.78 22.59 -31.53
C LYS A 54 34.53 22.33 -30.04
N HIS A 55 34.40 21.07 -29.63
CA HIS A 55 33.92 20.71 -28.29
C HIS A 55 34.96 19.99 -27.42
N HIS A 56 36.19 19.80 -27.91
CA HIS A 56 37.26 19.08 -27.21
C HIS A 56 36.82 17.70 -26.68
N VAL A 57 35.98 17.00 -27.45
CA VAL A 57 35.34 15.76 -27.00
C VAL A 57 36.32 14.58 -27.09
N THR A 58 36.60 13.96 -25.94
CA THR A 58 37.54 12.84 -25.78
C THR A 58 36.89 11.46 -25.93
N ALA A 59 35.59 11.38 -26.18
CA ALA A 59 34.88 10.11 -26.42
C ALA A 59 33.53 10.34 -27.11
N PHE A 60 33.10 9.43 -27.99
CA PHE A 60 31.78 9.53 -28.62
C PHE A 60 31.13 8.16 -28.89
N PHE A 61 29.80 8.14 -29.01
CA PHE A 61 29.00 6.94 -29.24
C PHE A 61 28.46 6.89 -30.67
N HIS A 62 28.60 5.76 -31.36
CA HIS A 62 28.00 5.53 -32.68
C HIS A 62 27.67 4.05 -32.90
N ASN A 63 26.47 3.74 -33.42
CA ASN A 63 26.01 2.37 -33.70
C ASN A 63 26.30 1.35 -32.57
N GLY A 64 26.01 1.74 -31.32
CA GLY A 64 26.22 0.88 -30.15
C GLY A 64 27.68 0.73 -29.70
N LYS A 65 28.63 1.48 -30.27
CA LYS A 65 30.05 1.40 -29.90
C LYS A 65 30.55 2.74 -29.35
N LEU A 66 31.29 2.68 -28.24
CA LEU A 66 32.02 3.81 -27.69
C LEU A 66 33.39 3.92 -28.34
N TYR A 67 33.71 5.11 -28.81
CA TYR A 67 34.97 5.45 -29.46
C TYR A 67 35.69 6.51 -28.64
N ILE A 68 36.82 6.13 -28.06
CA ILE A 68 37.72 7.02 -27.33
C ILE A 68 38.96 7.22 -28.20
N PRO A 69 39.32 8.45 -28.62
CA PRO A 69 40.57 8.71 -29.32
C PRO A 69 41.71 8.54 -28.31
N SER A 70 42.55 7.53 -28.49
CA SER A 70 43.83 7.52 -27.78
C SER A 70 44.79 8.52 -28.44
N ARG A 71 45.75 9.05 -27.69
CA ARG A 71 46.88 9.84 -28.25
C ARG A 71 47.70 9.05 -29.30
N GLN A 72 47.42 7.74 -29.47
CA GLN A 72 48.03 6.83 -30.44
C GLN A 72 47.03 6.26 -31.47
N GLY A 73 45.81 6.81 -31.56
CA GLY A 73 44.82 6.40 -32.58
C GLY A 73 44.19 5.01 -32.40
N ARG A 74 44.29 4.39 -31.21
CA ARG A 74 43.66 3.09 -30.93
C ARG A 74 42.27 3.31 -30.33
N SER A 75 41.24 2.83 -31.03
CA SER A 75 39.94 2.57 -30.40
C SER A 75 40.14 1.41 -29.42
N VAL A 76 39.56 1.48 -28.22
CA VAL A 76 39.53 0.36 -27.27
C VAL A 76 38.10 -0.20 -27.25
N PRO A 77 37.69 -0.99 -28.27
CA PRO A 77 36.31 -1.44 -28.41
C PRO A 77 35.94 -2.60 -27.48
N LEU A 78 36.91 -3.34 -26.92
CA LEU A 78 36.58 -4.62 -26.26
C LEU A 78 36.19 -4.50 -24.78
N ALA A 79 36.87 -3.66 -23.99
CA ALA A 79 36.62 -3.59 -22.54
C ALA A 79 35.46 -2.65 -22.17
N ILE A 80 35.33 -1.52 -22.86
CA ILE A 80 34.33 -0.50 -22.51
C ILE A 80 32.96 -0.81 -23.13
N GLY A 81 32.91 -1.44 -24.30
CA GLY A 81 31.65 -1.92 -24.89
C GLY A 81 30.94 -2.91 -23.97
N LEU A 82 31.67 -3.92 -23.46
CA LEU A 82 31.13 -4.90 -22.53
C LEU A 82 30.65 -4.27 -21.20
N GLN A 83 31.36 -3.26 -20.69
CA GLN A 83 30.94 -2.54 -19.48
C GLN A 83 29.69 -1.69 -19.72
N TRP A 84 29.56 -1.10 -20.91
CA TRP A 84 28.39 -0.33 -21.29
C TRP A 84 27.15 -1.21 -21.45
N ASP A 85 27.29 -2.34 -22.14
CA ASP A 85 26.20 -3.30 -22.33
C ASP A 85 25.74 -3.85 -20.96
N ALA A 86 26.69 -4.20 -20.08
CA ALA A 86 26.40 -4.62 -18.71
C ALA A 86 25.69 -3.50 -17.90
N TRP A 87 26.10 -2.25 -18.07
CA TRP A 87 25.44 -1.12 -17.42
C TRP A 87 24.01 -0.93 -17.93
N GLN A 88 23.76 -1.05 -19.23
CA GLN A 88 22.40 -0.96 -19.78
C GLN A 88 21.50 -2.08 -19.28
N GLU A 89 22.01 -3.32 -19.23
CA GLU A 89 21.26 -4.44 -18.67
C GLU A 89 20.93 -4.26 -17.18
N GLN A 90 21.89 -3.71 -16.41
CA GLN A 90 21.66 -3.37 -15.01
C GLN A 90 20.62 -2.25 -14.86
N GLN A 91 20.70 -1.22 -15.69
CA GLN A 91 19.76 -0.11 -15.66
C GLN A 91 18.34 -0.57 -16.01
N ALA A 92 18.18 -1.45 -17.01
CA ALA A 92 16.89 -2.04 -17.36
C ALA A 92 16.29 -2.84 -16.18
N LYS A 93 17.10 -3.63 -15.47
CA LYS A 93 16.66 -4.35 -14.25
C LYS A 93 16.28 -3.42 -13.13
N ILE A 94 17.03 -2.33 -12.92
CA ILE A 94 16.69 -1.31 -11.91
C ILE A 94 15.32 -0.70 -12.23
N ASP A 95 15.07 -0.35 -13.49
CA ASP A 95 13.80 0.23 -13.91
C ASP A 95 12.61 -0.73 -13.73
N GLU A 96 12.81 -2.02 -14.02
CA GLU A 96 11.81 -3.07 -13.74
C GLU A 96 11.53 -3.21 -12.24
N LEU A 97 12.57 -3.31 -11.42
CA LEU A 97 12.44 -3.38 -9.97
C LEU A 97 11.76 -2.14 -9.39
N HIS A 98 12.05 -0.97 -9.94
CA HIS A 98 11.41 0.28 -9.53
C HIS A 98 9.91 0.25 -9.81
N LYS A 99 9.47 -0.23 -10.99
CA LYS A 99 8.05 -0.38 -11.32
C LYS A 99 7.34 -1.33 -10.36
N ILE A 100 7.96 -2.47 -10.05
CA ILE A 100 7.41 -3.44 -9.10
C ILE A 100 7.29 -2.82 -7.70
N SER A 101 8.34 -2.14 -7.24
CA SER A 101 8.37 -1.48 -5.93
C SER A 101 7.27 -0.43 -5.79
N VAL A 102 7.07 0.41 -6.81
CA VAL A 102 6.00 1.40 -6.83
C VAL A 102 4.63 0.72 -6.75
N ALA A 103 4.38 -0.30 -7.58
CA ALA A 103 3.10 -1.03 -7.56
C ALA A 103 2.82 -1.68 -6.20
N LEU A 104 3.84 -2.30 -5.59
CA LEU A 104 3.71 -2.95 -4.29
C LEU A 104 3.42 -1.94 -3.18
N ASN A 105 4.08 -0.77 -3.21
CA ASN A 105 3.85 0.31 -2.26
C ASN A 105 2.43 0.88 -2.38
N THR A 106 1.94 1.10 -3.60
CA THR A 106 0.57 1.57 -3.83
C THR A 106 -0.46 0.59 -3.27
N GLU A 107 -0.31 -0.70 -3.54
CA GLU A 107 -1.22 -1.71 -3.00
C GLU A 107 -1.14 -1.83 -1.48
N THR A 108 0.06 -1.69 -0.90
CA THR A 108 0.25 -1.68 0.56
C THR A 108 -0.48 -0.50 1.20
N ILE A 109 -0.43 0.69 0.60
CA ILE A 109 -1.17 1.86 1.08
C ILE A 109 -2.68 1.59 1.03
N ARG A 110 -3.18 1.07 -0.10
CA ARG A 110 -4.60 0.73 -0.27
C ARG A 110 -5.10 -0.27 0.78
N GLN A 111 -4.31 -1.30 1.07
CA GLN A 111 -4.63 -2.30 2.10
C GLN A 111 -4.66 -1.68 3.50
N ARG A 112 -3.71 -0.78 3.83
CA ARG A 112 -3.70 -0.08 5.12
C ARG A 112 -4.94 0.80 5.31
N GLU A 113 -5.33 1.53 4.27
CA GLU A 113 -6.55 2.35 4.29
C GLU A 113 -7.81 1.49 4.48
N GLN A 114 -7.88 0.35 3.79
CA GLN A 114 -9.00 -0.59 3.93
C GLN A 114 -9.07 -1.17 5.36
N VAL A 115 -7.93 -1.55 5.93
CA VAL A 115 -7.86 -2.03 7.32
C VAL A 115 -8.27 -0.93 8.31
N ALA A 116 -7.81 0.30 8.12
CA ALA A 116 -8.19 1.44 8.96
C ALA A 116 -9.70 1.71 8.91
N TYR A 117 -10.32 1.60 7.73
CA TYR A 117 -11.76 1.71 7.57
C TYR A 117 -12.54 0.62 8.33
N TYR A 118 -12.12 -0.64 8.22
CA TYR A 118 -12.82 -1.71 8.96
C TYR A 118 -12.60 -1.61 10.47
N LEU A 119 -11.42 -1.16 10.92
CA LEU A 119 -11.16 -0.90 12.33
C LEU A 119 -12.10 0.17 12.88
N SER A 120 -12.29 1.30 12.17
CA SER A 120 -13.20 2.36 12.63
C SER A 120 -14.66 1.87 12.71
N LYS A 121 -15.09 1.10 11.70
CA LYS A 121 -16.44 0.51 11.68
C LYS A 121 -16.64 -0.51 12.81
N ASN A 122 -15.62 -1.31 13.14
CA ASN A 122 -15.69 -2.23 14.27
C ASN A 122 -15.81 -1.50 15.61
N VAL A 123 -15.10 -0.38 15.79
CA VAL A 123 -15.26 0.46 17.00
C VAL A 123 -16.68 1.01 17.13
N GLU A 124 -17.27 1.46 16.02
CA GLU A 124 -18.66 1.93 16.01
C GLU A 124 -19.65 0.79 16.35
N LEU A 125 -19.47 -0.38 15.73
CA LEU A 125 -20.30 -1.55 16.01
C LEU A 125 -20.18 -2.00 17.46
N GLN A 126 -18.98 -1.96 18.04
CA GLN A 126 -18.77 -2.31 19.44
C GLN A 126 -19.57 -1.39 20.37
N LYS A 127 -19.55 -0.07 20.14
CA LYS A 127 -20.35 0.87 20.93
C LYS A 127 -21.84 0.55 20.87
N ARG A 128 -22.35 0.21 19.67
CA ARG A 128 -23.76 -0.18 19.51
C ARG A 128 -24.10 -1.48 20.23
N VAL A 129 -23.17 -2.43 20.28
CA VAL A 129 -23.32 -3.67 21.05
C VAL A 129 -23.36 -3.36 22.54
N ASP A 130 -22.44 -2.51 23.04
CA ASP A 130 -22.39 -2.12 24.44
C ASP A 130 -23.68 -1.40 24.89
N ASP A 131 -24.21 -0.50 24.05
CA ASP A 131 -25.49 0.20 24.30
C ASP A 131 -26.68 -0.78 24.34
N LEU A 132 -26.70 -1.77 23.43
CA LEU A 132 -27.72 -2.82 23.42
C LEU A 132 -27.64 -3.71 24.65
N GLU A 133 -26.43 -4.09 25.09
CA GLU A 133 -26.25 -4.85 26.31
C GLU A 133 -26.79 -4.11 27.55
N LEU A 134 -26.53 -2.80 27.63
CA LEU A 134 -27.05 -1.97 28.72
C LEU A 134 -28.58 -1.94 28.70
N THR A 135 -29.17 -1.79 27.51
CA THR A 135 -30.62 -1.79 27.32
C THR A 135 -31.24 -3.13 27.72
N ILE A 136 -30.64 -4.24 27.32
CA ILE A 136 -31.10 -5.59 27.67
C ILE A 136 -31.01 -5.81 29.18
N LYS A 137 -29.91 -5.41 29.82
CA LYS A 137 -29.77 -5.49 31.29
C LYS A 137 -30.90 -4.73 32.00
N GLY A 138 -31.20 -3.52 31.56
CA GLY A 138 -32.32 -2.74 32.10
C GLY A 138 -33.69 -3.40 31.88
N ALA A 139 -33.92 -3.99 30.71
CA ALA A 139 -35.15 -4.72 30.41
C ALA A 139 -35.31 -5.96 31.30
N VAL A 140 -34.24 -6.73 31.54
CA VAL A 140 -34.24 -7.88 32.44
C VAL A 140 -34.62 -7.44 33.86
N THR A 141 -33.96 -6.42 34.40
CA THR A 141 -34.28 -5.92 35.74
C THR A 141 -35.72 -5.42 35.85
N PHE A 142 -36.26 -4.81 34.79
CA PHE A 142 -37.66 -4.37 34.78
C PHE A 142 -38.61 -5.57 34.82
N VAL A 143 -38.34 -6.61 34.03
CA VAL A 143 -39.15 -7.83 34.02
C VAL A 143 -39.10 -8.53 35.37
N ASP A 144 -37.93 -8.63 36.01
CA ASP A 144 -37.79 -9.23 37.35
C ASP A 144 -38.66 -8.49 38.37
N LEU A 145 -38.64 -7.15 38.37
CA LEU A 145 -39.49 -6.34 39.24
C LEU A 145 -41.00 -6.55 38.97
N GLN A 146 -41.39 -6.73 37.71
CA GLN A 146 -42.79 -7.04 37.35
C GLN A 146 -43.19 -8.44 37.83
N ILE A 147 -42.30 -9.42 37.75
CA ILE A 147 -42.53 -10.77 38.28
C ILE A 147 -42.75 -10.69 39.78
N GLU A 148 -41.83 -10.06 40.53
CA GLU A 148 -41.94 -9.91 41.98
C GLU A 148 -43.25 -9.21 42.40
N ALA A 149 -43.59 -8.09 41.74
CA ALA A 149 -44.83 -7.37 42.01
C ALA A 149 -46.07 -8.22 41.73
N THR A 150 -46.04 -9.01 40.66
CA THR A 150 -47.13 -9.91 40.28
C THR A 150 -47.27 -11.07 41.28
N GLU A 151 -46.15 -11.63 41.74
CA GLU A 151 -46.14 -12.70 42.75
C GLU A 151 -46.68 -12.21 44.09
N GLN A 152 -46.26 -11.04 44.55
CA GLN A 152 -46.80 -10.40 45.77
C GLN A 152 -48.30 -10.14 45.64
N GLY A 153 -48.75 -9.61 44.50
CA GLY A 153 -50.17 -9.40 44.21
C GLY A 153 -50.98 -10.70 44.25
N ARG A 154 -50.44 -11.79 43.68
CA ARG A 154 -51.04 -13.12 43.71
C ARG A 154 -51.18 -13.64 45.15
N GLU A 155 -50.12 -13.54 45.96
CA GLU A 155 -50.15 -13.98 47.35
C GLU A 155 -51.18 -13.21 48.19
N ALA A 156 -51.25 -11.89 48.01
CA ALA A 156 -52.25 -11.05 48.67
C ALA A 156 -53.69 -11.43 48.27
N ALA A 157 -53.92 -11.72 46.98
CA ALA A 157 -55.22 -12.17 46.48
C ALA A 157 -55.63 -13.53 47.07
N ILE A 158 -54.70 -14.50 47.11
CA ILE A 158 -54.93 -15.82 47.74
C ILE A 158 -55.28 -15.64 49.22
N GLY A 159 -54.52 -14.83 49.96
CA GLY A 159 -54.77 -14.57 51.38
C GLY A 159 -56.14 -13.93 51.62
N THR A 160 -56.55 -12.99 50.76
CA THR A 160 -57.86 -12.34 50.84
C THR A 160 -59.00 -13.31 50.52
N GLN A 161 -58.85 -14.13 49.48
CA GLN A 161 -59.84 -15.14 49.11
C GLN A 161 -60.03 -16.17 50.22
N ALA A 162 -58.93 -16.62 50.84
CA ALA A 162 -58.98 -17.55 51.97
C ALA A 162 -59.73 -16.95 53.17
N LYS A 163 -59.43 -15.68 53.54
CA LYS A 163 -60.14 -14.96 54.61
C LYS A 163 -61.64 -14.83 54.33
N ASN A 164 -62.00 -14.50 53.09
CA ASN A 164 -63.39 -14.35 52.67
C ASN A 164 -64.14 -15.69 52.73
N TRP A 165 -63.53 -16.77 52.26
CA TRP A 165 -64.11 -18.12 52.32
C TRP A 165 -64.38 -18.56 53.76
N TRP A 166 -63.40 -18.41 54.66
CA TRP A 166 -63.57 -18.76 56.08
C TRP A 166 -64.68 -17.94 56.75
N SER A 167 -64.72 -16.63 56.50
CA SER A 167 -65.76 -15.74 57.05
C SER A 167 -67.16 -16.13 56.58
N SER A 168 -67.32 -16.44 55.29
CA SER A 168 -68.58 -16.90 54.72
C SER A 168 -69.03 -18.25 55.30
N LYS A 169 -68.12 -19.22 55.40
CA LYS A 169 -68.39 -20.51 56.03
C LYS A 169 -68.84 -20.36 57.48
N LEU A 170 -68.20 -19.46 58.22
CA LEU A 170 -68.54 -19.20 59.62
C LEU A 170 -69.91 -18.52 59.77
N LEU A 171 -70.27 -17.62 58.85
CA LEU A 171 -71.62 -17.03 58.76
C LEU A 171 -72.69 -18.10 58.52
N MET A 172 -72.42 -19.09 57.65
CA MET A 172 -73.35 -20.19 57.38
C MET A 172 -73.49 -21.17 58.55
N LEU A 173 -72.40 -21.46 59.27
CA LEU A 173 -72.42 -22.42 60.38
C LEU A 173 -73.01 -21.84 61.68
N ARG A 174 -72.95 -20.51 61.89
CA ARG A 174 -73.47 -19.86 63.11
C ARG A 174 -74.97 -20.07 63.36
N PRO A 175 -75.87 -19.94 62.37
CA PRO A 175 -77.28 -20.28 62.53
C PRO A 175 -77.50 -21.77 62.83
N VAL A 176 -76.83 -22.66 62.10
CA VAL A 176 -76.92 -24.12 62.31
C VAL A 176 -76.54 -24.48 63.75
N ARG A 177 -75.44 -23.93 64.25
CA ARG A 177 -75.02 -24.09 65.65
C ARG A 177 -76.08 -23.61 66.63
N ARG A 178 -76.69 -22.43 66.40
CA ARG A 178 -77.75 -21.89 67.28
C ARG A 178 -78.96 -22.82 67.35
N VAL A 179 -79.39 -23.38 66.23
CA VAL A 179 -80.50 -24.35 66.19
C VAL A 179 -80.15 -25.62 66.96
N LEU A 180 -78.94 -26.16 66.77
CA LEU A 180 -78.48 -27.34 67.51
C LEU A 180 -78.38 -27.09 69.01
N GLU A 181 -77.88 -25.91 69.43
CA GLU A 181 -77.83 -25.51 70.84
C GLU A 181 -79.23 -25.35 71.46
N GLN A 182 -80.21 -24.86 70.72
CA GLN A 182 -81.60 -24.79 71.16
C GLN A 182 -82.21 -26.19 71.30
N ALA A 183 -81.98 -27.07 70.33
CA ALA A 183 -82.46 -28.45 70.39
C ALA A 183 -81.89 -29.23 71.58
N LEU A 184 -80.61 -29.01 71.91
CA LEU A 184 -79.98 -29.62 73.09
C LEU A 184 -80.52 -29.08 74.42
N LYS A 185 -80.92 -27.80 74.48
CA LYS A 185 -81.50 -27.19 75.69
C LYS A 185 -82.99 -27.51 75.90
N GLY A 186 -83.70 -27.89 74.85
CA GLY A 186 -85.10 -28.33 74.92
C GLY A 186 -85.28 -29.83 75.13
N GLY A 187 -84.20 -30.57 75.43
CA GLY A 187 -84.21 -32.03 75.63
C GLY A 187 -84.24 -32.47 77.10
N ASP A 188 -84.30 -31.55 78.06
CA ASP A 188 -84.44 -31.83 79.50
C ASP A 188 -85.89 -31.54 79.98
N GLU A 189 -86.87 -32.25 79.41
CA GLU A 189 -88.19 -32.47 80.03
C GLU A 189 -88.46 -33.97 80.22
#